data_AF-A0A2M6ZQJ9-F1
#
_entry.id   AF-A0A2M6ZQJ9-F1
#
_cell.length_a   1.000
_cell.length_b   1.000
_cell.length_c   1.000
_cell.angle_alpha   90.00
_cell.angle_beta   90.00
_cell.angle_gamma   90.00
#
_symmetry.space_group_name_H-M   'P 1'
#
loop_
_entity.id
_entity.type
_entity.pdbx_description
1 polymer ?
#
loop_
_entity_poly.entity_id
_entity_poly.type
_entity_poly.pdbx_seq_one_letter_code
_entity_poly.pdbx_strand_id
1 'polypeptide(L)'
;SLLDVGQGAFPTTVFLVATSTNTVEVILANVDGISGSGSLFSLRFLAKELGTGAITFELADLRSNNNTQIPVGTTGAFVFVKKHLLADFNQNNEIDFDDLLGLISFWNKP
;
A
#
# COMPACT_ATOMS: atom_id res chain seq x y z
N SER A 1 -1.33 -11.99 13.18
CA SER A 1 -0.58 -11.47 14.33
C SER A 1 -1.33 -10.27 14.88
N LEU A 2 -1.37 -10.14 16.20
CA LEU A 2 -1.95 -8.99 16.89
C LEU A 2 -0.94 -7.82 16.74
N LEU A 3 -1.39 -6.65 16.30
CA LEU A 3 -0.57 -5.46 16.15
C LEU A 3 -0.33 -4.83 17.54
N ASP A 4 0.91 -4.83 17.99
CA ASP A 4 1.38 -4.06 19.15
C ASP A 4 1.80 -2.66 18.65
N VAL A 5 0.96 -1.65 18.93
CA VAL A 5 1.32 -0.24 18.78
C VAL A 5 1.74 0.26 20.14
N GLY A 6 3.02 0.07 20.46
CA GLY A 6 3.61 0.57 21.69
C GLY A 6 3.30 2.05 21.88
N GLN A 7 2.53 2.38 22.91
CA GLN A 7 2.30 3.72 23.52
C GLN A 7 1.87 4.88 22.59
N GLY A 8 1.69 4.67 21.28
CA GLY A 8 1.23 5.69 20.34
C GLY A 8 -0.29 5.65 20.16
N ALA A 9 -0.98 6.73 20.50
CA ALA A 9 -2.42 6.85 20.27
C ALA A 9 -2.75 6.87 18.76
N PHE A 10 -3.77 6.10 18.35
CA PHE A 10 -4.33 6.16 17.01
C PHE A 10 -4.85 7.59 16.71
N PRO A 11 -4.80 8.07 15.45
CA PRO A 11 -5.44 9.33 15.10
C PRO A 11 -6.91 9.32 15.51
N THR A 12 -7.33 10.34 16.25
CA THR A 12 -8.71 10.49 16.75
C THR A 12 -9.71 10.63 15.59
N THR A 13 -9.25 11.09 14.43
CA THR A 13 -10.08 11.19 13.21
C THR A 13 -9.21 11.01 11.96
N VAL A 14 -9.75 10.27 10.98
CA VAL A 14 -9.20 10.13 9.63
C VAL A 14 -10.25 10.66 8.66
N PHE A 15 -9.92 11.67 7.87
CA PHE A 15 -10.77 12.17 6.80
C PHE A 15 -10.15 11.81 5.44
N LEU A 16 -10.94 11.16 4.58
CA LEU A 16 -10.56 10.85 3.20
C LEU A 16 -11.37 11.76 2.27
N VAL A 17 -10.70 12.69 1.59
CA VAL A 17 -11.34 13.57 0.61
C VAL A 17 -10.90 13.15 -0.78
N ALA A 18 -11.86 12.73 -1.59
CA ALA A 18 -11.64 12.64 -3.02
C ALA A 18 -11.68 14.07 -3.59
N THR A 19 -10.51 14.62 -3.90
CA THR A 19 -10.39 16.03 -4.33
C THR A 19 -10.47 16.17 -5.85
N SER A 20 -10.05 15.15 -6.60
CA SER A 20 -10.14 15.07 -8.07
C SER A 20 -9.90 13.65 -8.58
N THR A 21 -9.95 13.43 -9.91
CA THR A 21 -9.50 12.17 -10.52
C THR A 21 -8.06 11.89 -10.14
N ASN A 22 -7.84 10.77 -9.45
CA ASN A 22 -6.53 10.19 -9.09
C ASN A 22 -5.81 10.82 -7.90
N THR A 23 -6.44 11.77 -7.18
CA THR A 23 -5.89 12.36 -5.95
C THR A 23 -6.80 12.08 -4.77
N VAL A 24 -6.21 11.60 -3.67
CA VAL A 24 -6.88 11.41 -2.38
C VAL A 24 -6.12 12.23 -1.35
N GLU A 25 -6.82 13.12 -0.65
CA GLU A 25 -6.27 13.83 0.50
C GLU A 25 -6.59 13.06 1.77
N VAL A 26 -5.57 12.87 2.62
CA VAL A 26 -5.69 12.20 3.91
C VAL A 26 -5.35 13.21 5.00
N ILE A 27 -6.35 13.55 5.81
CA ILE A 27 -6.17 14.45 6.95
C ILE A 27 -6.25 13.62 8.22
N LEU A 28 -5.19 13.68 9.01
CA LEU A 28 -5.08 13.01 10.31
C LEU A 28 -4.97 14.08 11.39
N ALA A 29 -5.82 13.96 12.40
CA ALA A 29 -5.75 14.79 13.60
C ALA A 29 -5.75 13.90 14.84
N ASN A 30 -4.87 14.23 15.79
CA ASN A 30 -4.86 13.61 17.10
C ASN A 30 -4.81 14.71 18.17
N VAL A 31 -5.73 14.65 19.12
CA VAL A 31 -5.84 15.61 20.23
C VAL A 31 -4.69 15.46 21.23
N ASP A 32 -4.20 14.23 21.43
CA ASP A 32 -3.17 13.92 22.41
C ASP A 32 -1.76 13.87 21.81
N GLY A 33 -1.66 14.08 20.48
CA GLY A 33 -0.43 13.91 19.71
C GLY A 33 -0.14 12.44 19.40
N ILE A 34 0.62 12.23 18.33
CA ILE A 34 1.12 10.91 17.93
C ILE A 34 2.60 10.84 18.27
N SER A 35 3.02 9.78 18.95
CA SER A 35 4.43 9.51 19.23
C SER A 35 4.78 8.08 18.83
N GLY A 36 6.07 7.86 18.51
CA GLY A 36 6.57 6.57 18.03
C GLY A 36 6.62 6.46 16.50
N SER A 37 7.19 5.34 16.03
CA SER A 37 7.28 4.98 14.61
C SER A 37 6.30 3.87 14.28
N GLY A 38 5.69 3.90 13.09
CA GLY A 38 4.80 2.82 12.64
C GLY A 38 3.92 3.24 11.48
N SER A 39 2.96 2.37 11.16
CA SER A 39 1.92 2.68 10.17
C SER A 39 0.81 3.49 10.82
N LEU A 40 0.51 4.66 10.24
CA LEU A 40 -0.57 5.53 10.72
C LEU A 40 -1.92 5.17 10.11
N PHE A 41 -1.93 4.72 8.85
CA PHE A 41 -3.13 4.33 8.12
C PHE A 41 -2.78 3.35 7.00
N SER A 42 -3.81 2.78 6.36
CA SER A 42 -3.65 1.93 5.18
C SER A 42 -4.73 2.27 4.16
N LEU A 43 -4.32 2.48 2.91
CA LEU A 43 -5.22 2.67 1.79
C LEU A 43 -5.30 1.38 0.99
N ARG A 44 -6.52 1.01 0.61
CA ARG A 44 -6.78 -0.13 -0.28
C ARG A 44 -7.41 0.41 -1.56
N PHE A 45 -6.72 0.25 -2.67
CA PHE A 45 -7.22 0.60 -3.98
C PHE A 45 -7.72 -0.66 -4.70
N LEU A 46 -8.82 -0.52 -5.43
CA LEU A 46 -9.25 -1.54 -6.40
C LEU A 46 -8.55 -1.24 -7.73
N ALA A 47 -7.74 -2.19 -8.20
CA ALA A 47 -7.16 -2.09 -9.52
C ALA A 47 -8.23 -2.27 -10.60
N LYS A 48 -8.27 -1.34 -11.57
CA LYS A 48 -9.22 -1.39 -12.69
C LYS A 48 -8.70 -2.22 -13.86
N GLU A 49 -7.39 -2.21 -14.09
CA GLU A 49 -6.73 -2.86 -15.22
C GLU A 49 -5.30 -3.28 -14.85
N LEU A 50 -4.71 -4.14 -15.69
CA LEU A 50 -3.32 -4.55 -15.57
C LEU A 50 -2.39 -3.38 -15.87
N GLY A 51 -1.26 -3.29 -15.17
CA GLY A 51 -0.28 -2.25 -15.42
C GLY A 51 0.57 -1.91 -14.22
N THR A 52 1.32 -0.81 -14.36
CA THR A 52 2.12 -0.22 -13.28
C THR A 52 1.59 1.18 -13.00
N GLY A 53 1.21 1.44 -11.76
CA GLY A 53 0.81 2.77 -11.29
C GLY A 53 1.84 3.32 -10.30
N ALA A 54 2.10 4.61 -10.36
CA ALA A 54 2.88 5.30 -9.34
C ALA A 54 1.95 5.87 -8.26
N ILE A 55 2.36 5.75 -7.00
CA ILE A 55 1.81 6.49 -5.87
C ILE A 55 2.81 7.57 -5.51
N THR A 56 2.41 8.82 -5.69
CA THR A 56 3.23 10.00 -5.40
C THR A 56 2.56 10.84 -4.34
N PHE A 57 3.36 11.57 -3.58
CA PHE A 57 2.89 12.55 -2.61
C PHE A 57 3.22 13.93 -3.13
N GLU A 58 2.20 14.76 -3.31
CA GLU A 58 2.37 16.15 -3.73
C GLU A 58 2.66 17.06 -2.53
N LEU A 59 1.94 16.84 -1.43
CA LEU A 59 2.07 17.61 -0.19
C LEU A 59 2.10 16.66 1.01
N ALA A 60 3.03 16.92 1.93
CA ALA A 60 3.00 16.37 3.28
C ALA A 60 3.24 17.51 4.27
N ASP A 61 2.22 17.81 5.09
CA ASP A 61 2.30 18.78 6.17
C ASP A 61 2.11 18.05 7.50
N LEU A 62 3.13 18.10 8.36
CA LEU A 62 3.08 17.60 9.72
C LEU A 62 3.34 18.77 10.66
N ARG A 63 2.53 18.89 11.71
CA ARG A 63 2.65 19.99 12.67
C ARG A 63 2.65 19.49 14.10
N SER A 64 3.34 20.23 14.97
CA SER A 64 3.30 20.03 16.40
C SER A 64 1.96 20.50 17.00
N ASN A 65 1.73 20.19 18.27
CA ASN A 65 0.60 20.69 19.05
C ASN A 65 0.54 22.24 19.13
N ASN A 66 1.67 22.93 18.92
CA ASN A 66 1.74 24.39 18.86
C ASN A 66 1.60 24.94 17.43
N ASN A 67 1.13 24.12 16.48
CA ASN A 67 0.99 24.47 15.07
C ASN A 67 2.33 24.85 14.38
N THR A 68 3.46 24.42 14.94
CA THR A 68 4.78 24.57 14.30
C THR A 68 4.97 23.44 13.29
N GLN A 69 5.37 23.78 12.07
CA GLN A 69 5.65 22.79 11.04
C GLN A 69 6.86 21.92 11.42
N ILE A 70 6.72 20.61 11.26
CA ILE A 70 7.75 19.61 11.45
C ILE A 70 8.22 19.16 10.06
N PRO A 71 9.52 19.27 9.73
CA PRO A 71 10.03 18.81 8.45
C PRO A 71 9.75 17.31 8.27
N VAL A 72 9.15 16.96 7.13
CA VAL A 72 8.86 15.58 6.75
C VAL A 72 9.36 15.31 5.33
N GLY A 73 9.88 14.11 5.11
CA GLY A 73 10.19 13.60 3.78
C GLY A 73 9.05 12.74 3.27
N THR A 74 8.89 12.69 1.94
CA THR A 74 7.95 11.81 1.27
C THR A 74 8.69 10.85 0.36
N THR A 75 8.30 9.57 0.40
CA THR A 75 8.82 8.55 -0.51
C THR A 75 7.64 7.93 -1.23
N GLY A 76 7.60 8.10 -2.55
CA GLY A 76 6.58 7.46 -3.40
C GLY A 76 6.76 5.94 -3.50
N ALA A 77 5.81 5.28 -4.13
CA ALA A 77 5.82 3.83 -4.35
C ALA A 77 5.28 3.47 -5.73
N PHE A 78 5.47 2.22 -6.15
CA PHE A 78 4.84 1.66 -7.34
C PHE A 78 3.90 0.53 -6.94
N VAL A 79 2.76 0.48 -7.61
CA VAL A 79 1.81 -0.64 -7.55
C VAL A 79 1.86 -1.38 -8.88
N PHE A 80 2.16 -2.66 -8.81
CA PHE A 80 2.17 -3.55 -9.97
C PHE A 80 0.90 -4.39 -9.95
N VAL A 81 0.01 -4.15 -10.92
CA VAL A 81 -1.18 -4.96 -11.14
C VAL A 81 -0.86 -5.94 -12.25
N LYS A 82 -0.62 -7.19 -11.85
CA LYS A 82 -0.32 -8.28 -12.78
C LYS A 82 -1.50 -9.23 -12.86
N LYS A 83 -1.63 -9.88 -14.01
CA LYS A 83 -2.52 -11.03 -14.13
C LYS A 83 -1.95 -12.10 -13.22
N HIS A 84 -2.80 -12.71 -12.42
CA HIS A 84 -2.42 -13.87 -11.64
C HIS A 84 -3.33 -15.02 -12.05
N LEU A 85 -2.75 -15.99 -12.76
CA LEU A 85 -3.39 -17.25 -13.08
C LEU A 85 -2.84 -18.28 -12.11
N LEU A 86 -3.73 -18.95 -11.37
CA LEU A 86 -3.35 -19.89 -10.29
C LEU A 86 -2.58 -21.13 -10.79
N ALA A 87 -2.46 -21.30 -12.12
CA ALA A 87 -1.80 -22.42 -12.77
C ALA A 87 -0.81 -21.99 -13.86
N ASP A 88 -0.42 -20.71 -13.90
CA ASP A 88 0.67 -20.22 -14.76
C ASP A 88 1.99 -20.42 -14.00
N PHE A 89 2.59 -21.59 -14.21
CA PHE A 89 3.81 -22.01 -13.50
C PHE A 89 5.06 -21.42 -14.14
N ASN A 90 5.03 -21.07 -15.42
CA ASN A 90 6.16 -20.49 -16.14
C ASN A 90 6.15 -18.94 -16.17
N GLN A 91 5.10 -18.32 -15.62
CA GLN A 91 4.89 -16.88 -15.48
C GLN A 91 4.78 -16.11 -16.82
N ASN A 92 4.25 -16.76 -17.86
CA ASN A 92 4.08 -16.14 -19.18
C ASN A 92 2.72 -15.42 -19.35
N ASN A 93 1.84 -15.45 -18.34
CA ASN A 93 0.48 -14.90 -18.32
C ASN A 93 -0.57 -15.64 -19.17
N GLU A 94 -0.25 -16.84 -19.63
CA GLU A 94 -1.15 -17.77 -20.31
C GLU A 94 -1.35 -19.03 -19.45
N ILE A 95 -2.32 -19.87 -19.82
CA ILE A 95 -2.40 -21.24 -19.32
C ILE A 95 -2.25 -22.12 -20.55
N ASP A 96 -1.10 -22.75 -20.67
CA ASP A 96 -0.74 -23.54 -21.84
C ASP A 96 -0.12 -24.89 -21.45
N PHE A 97 0.44 -25.60 -22.43
CA PHE A 97 1.04 -26.91 -22.20
C PHE A 97 2.36 -26.82 -21.41
N ASP A 98 3.08 -25.71 -21.50
CA ASP A 98 4.34 -25.52 -20.78
C ASP A 98 4.09 -25.44 -19.28
N ASP A 99 2.95 -24.90 -18.85
CA ASP A 99 2.50 -24.94 -17.46
C ASP A 99 2.27 -26.36 -16.94
N LEU A 100 1.66 -27.22 -17.75
CA LEU A 100 1.43 -28.64 -17.40
C LEU A 100 2.76 -29.39 -17.27
N LEU A 101 3.72 -29.14 -18.17
CA LEU A 101 5.06 -29.71 -18.09
C LEU A 101 5.79 -29.23 -16.84
N GLY A 102 5.63 -27.95 -16.47
CA GLY A 102 6.11 -27.40 -15.21
C GLY A 102 5.58 -28.16 -14.00
N LEU A 103 4.26 -28.40 -13.94
CA LEU A 103 3.62 -29.15 -12.84
C LEU A 103 4.19 -30.57 -12.68
N ILE A 104 4.32 -31.31 -13.79
CA ILE A 104 4.85 -32.69 -13.77
C ILE A 104 6.31 -32.72 -13.31
N SER A 105 7.10 -31.69 -13.63
CA SER A 105 8.49 -31.58 -13.17
C SER A 105 8.62 -31.47 -11.64
N PHE A 106 7.62 -30.91 -10.94
CA PHE A 106 7.59 -30.85 -9.47
C PHE A 106 7.28 -32.19 -8.83
N TRP A 107 6.52 -33.07 -9.49
CA TRP A 107 6.20 -34.42 -9.00
C TRP A 107 7.33 -35.44 -9.22
N ASN A 108 8.21 -35.20 -10.19
CA ASN A 108 9.36 -36.09 -10.46
C ASN A 108 10.63 -35.70 -9.69
N LYS A 109 10.58 -34.72 -8.78
CA LYS A 109 11.69 -34.49 -7.82
C LYS A 109 11.52 -35.46 -6.63
N PRO A 110 12.54 -36.29 -6.33
CA PRO A 110 12.50 -37.22 -5.19
C PRO A 110 12.45 -36.48 -3.84
#